data_AF-A0A4R3YN40-F1
#
_entry.id   AF-A0A4R3YN40-F1
#
_cell.length_a   1.000
_cell.length_b   1.000
_cell.length_c   1.000
_cell.angle_alpha   90.00
_cell.angle_beta   90.00
_cell.angle_gamma   90.00
#
_symmetry.space_group_name_H-M   'P 1'
#
loop_
_entity.id
_entity.type
_entity.pdbx_description
1 polymer ?
#
loop_
_entity_poly.entity_id
_entity_poly.type
_entity_poly.pdbx_seq_one_letter_code
_entity_poly.pdbx_strand_id
1 'polypeptide(L)'
;MNPSQFSLHYITRVFNASLDKLEKFQHKIEPSKIDLSRIRNSKHILGLVLTYYINYGLSLRKTALILYEIHDIKISHQTIANYAQAASHLLFPWMDNYKHNFNSYQCGDETYVKVLSKKAYVFFMCDVKKKIITSYRIYMKRDTFSAIDAFYSVLRKFKKIPEDLEFVVDGNPIYKAAQQYFQLKRIFFKVTQVIGLTNDDPVSKQHRPAKPTY
;
A
#
# COMPACT_ATOMS: atom_id res chain seq x y z
N MET A 1 5.41 -51.24 -19.27
CA MET A 1 5.34 -50.26 -18.16
C MET A 1 6.02 -49.00 -18.63
N ASN A 2 5.30 -47.87 -18.65
CA ASN A 2 5.81 -46.62 -19.22
C ASN A 2 6.59 -45.84 -18.14
N PRO A 3 7.91 -45.62 -18.28
CA PRO A 3 8.74 -44.91 -17.29
C PRO A 3 8.33 -43.44 -17.07
N SER A 4 7.43 -42.92 -17.90
CA SER A 4 6.93 -41.55 -17.88
C SER A 4 5.77 -41.30 -16.90
N GLN A 5 5.24 -42.33 -16.22
CA GLN A 5 4.10 -42.17 -15.28
C GLN A 5 4.47 -41.61 -13.90
N PHE A 6 5.75 -41.39 -13.58
CA PHE A 6 6.18 -40.97 -12.24
C PHE A 6 7.22 -39.83 -12.22
N SER A 7 7.14 -38.88 -13.16
CA SER A 7 7.96 -37.67 -13.02
C SER A 7 7.26 -36.66 -12.11
N LEU A 8 7.49 -36.81 -10.81
CA LEU A 8 7.09 -35.82 -9.82
C LEU A 8 8.00 -34.59 -9.98
N HIS A 9 7.57 -33.62 -10.78
CA HIS A 9 8.24 -32.34 -10.91
C HIS A 9 7.94 -31.50 -9.67
N TYR A 10 8.75 -31.65 -8.62
CA TYR A 10 8.73 -30.72 -7.50
C TYR A 10 9.27 -29.36 -7.99
N ILE A 11 8.37 -28.44 -8.36
CA ILE A 11 8.73 -27.04 -8.50
C ILE A 11 8.77 -26.44 -7.09
N THR A 12 9.89 -26.63 -6.39
CA THR A 12 10.14 -25.94 -5.12
C THR A 12 10.53 -24.50 -5.43
N ARG A 13 9.56 -23.58 -5.32
CA ARG A 13 9.84 -22.16 -5.44
C ARG A 13 10.50 -21.69 -4.14
N VAL A 14 11.79 -21.41 -4.19
CA VAL A 14 12.53 -20.83 -3.06
C VAL A 14 12.22 -19.33 -3.01
N PHE A 15 11.59 -18.89 -1.92
CA PHE A 15 11.32 -17.48 -1.67
C PHE A 15 12.36 -16.93 -0.72
N ASN A 16 13.07 -15.86 -1.11
CA ASN A 16 14.03 -15.18 -0.25
C ASN A 16 13.33 -14.20 0.72
N ALA A 17 12.28 -14.66 1.40
CA ALA A 17 11.48 -13.89 2.35
C ALA A 17 11.18 -14.74 3.60
N SER A 18 11.33 -14.17 4.79
CA SER A 18 10.88 -14.79 6.05
C SER A 18 9.87 -13.88 6.74
N LEU A 19 8.95 -14.47 7.52
CA LEU A 19 7.97 -13.69 8.28
C LEU A 19 8.65 -12.68 9.21
N ASP A 20 9.78 -13.05 9.83
CA ASP A 20 10.54 -12.13 10.69
C ASP A 20 11.12 -10.94 9.91
N LYS A 21 11.57 -11.15 8.67
CA LYS A 21 12.06 -10.07 7.81
C LYS A 21 10.91 -9.13 7.43
N LEU A 22 9.73 -9.68 7.15
CA LEU A 22 8.54 -8.90 6.85
C LEU A 22 8.11 -8.09 8.09
N GLU A 23 8.01 -8.70 9.27
CA GLU A 23 7.67 -8.03 10.53
C GLU A 23 8.60 -6.82 10.80
N LYS A 24 9.92 -7.03 10.68
CA LYS A 24 10.90 -5.95 10.85
C LYS A 24 10.75 -4.84 9.81
N PHE A 25 10.39 -5.19 8.58
CA PHE A 25 10.16 -4.23 7.51
C PHE A 25 8.93 -3.35 7.79
N GLN A 26 7.86 -3.94 8.35
CA GLN A 26 6.63 -3.21 8.70
C GLN A 26 6.84 -2.23 9.86
N HIS A 27 7.66 -2.58 10.85
CA HIS A 27 7.95 -1.72 12.02
C HIS A 27 9.00 -0.65 11.80
N LYS A 28 9.64 -0.62 10.63
CA LYS A 28 10.68 0.36 10.34
C LYS A 28 10.06 1.75 10.14
N ILE A 29 10.11 2.58 11.18
CA ILE A 29 9.70 3.99 11.12
C ILE A 29 10.95 4.83 10.91
N GLU A 30 11.04 5.48 9.76
CA GLU A 30 12.10 6.47 9.52
C GLU A 30 11.78 7.75 10.31
N PRO A 31 12.71 8.28 11.11
CA PRO A 31 12.47 9.50 11.86
C PRO A 31 12.35 10.69 10.92
N SER A 32 11.43 11.61 11.23
CA SER A 32 11.39 12.88 10.53
C SER A 32 12.64 13.70 10.83
N LYS A 33 13.17 14.40 9.81
CA LYS A 33 14.27 15.36 10.00
C LYS A 33 13.88 16.54 10.90
N ILE A 34 12.57 16.77 11.06
CA ILE A 34 12.01 17.93 11.73
C ILE A 34 11.06 17.45 12.80
N ASP A 35 11.23 18.00 14.00
CA ASP A 35 10.31 17.85 15.11
C ASP A 35 9.19 18.89 14.99
N LEU A 36 7.97 18.42 14.71
CA LEU A 36 6.81 19.30 14.61
C LEU A 36 6.50 20.01 15.93
N SER A 37 6.90 19.50 17.09
CA SER A 37 6.65 20.15 18.39
C SER A 37 7.42 21.46 18.56
N ARG A 38 8.57 21.60 17.87
CA ARG A 38 9.52 22.72 18.00
C ARG A 38 9.61 23.62 16.76
N ILE A 39 8.60 23.59 15.91
CA ILE A 39 8.58 24.46 14.72
C ILE A 39 8.48 25.94 15.12
N ARG A 40 9.14 26.81 14.34
CA ARG A 40 9.09 28.27 14.56
C ARG A 40 7.71 28.88 14.30
N ASN A 41 7.01 28.34 13.30
CA ASN A 41 5.67 28.81 12.94
C ASN A 41 4.62 28.20 13.87
N SER A 42 3.50 28.89 14.06
CA SER A 42 2.41 28.38 14.89
C SER A 42 1.78 27.11 14.30
N LYS A 43 1.11 26.32 15.15
CA LYS A 43 0.37 25.12 14.73
C LYS A 43 -0.78 25.45 13.77
N HIS A 44 -1.34 26.64 13.86
CA HIS A 44 -2.34 27.14 12.93
C HIS A 44 -1.76 27.22 11.50
N ILE A 45 -0.55 27.78 11.36
CA ILE A 45 0.13 27.86 10.06
C ILE A 45 0.43 26.47 9.51
N LEU A 46 0.87 25.54 10.35
CA LEU A 46 1.02 24.13 9.96
C LEU A 46 -0.31 23.56 9.41
N GLY A 47 -1.43 23.84 10.08
CA GLY A 47 -2.76 23.43 9.62
C GLY A 47 -3.12 24.01 8.25
N LEU A 48 -2.88 25.30 8.02
CA LEU A 48 -3.08 25.93 6.72
C LEU A 48 -2.21 25.31 5.63
N VAL A 49 -0.92 25.10 5.95
CA VAL A 49 0.04 24.46 5.04
C VAL A 49 -0.46 23.09 4.59
N LEU A 50 -0.85 22.24 5.54
CA LEU A 50 -1.35 20.89 5.23
C LEU A 50 -2.67 20.95 4.47
N THR A 51 -3.55 21.89 4.80
CA THR A 51 -4.84 22.07 4.10
C THR A 51 -4.63 22.41 2.63
N TYR A 52 -3.84 23.44 2.33
CA TYR A 52 -3.61 23.86 0.94
C TYR A 52 -2.79 22.84 0.14
N TYR A 53 -1.78 22.24 0.75
CA TYR A 53 -0.91 21.29 0.04
C TYR A 53 -1.57 19.91 -0.14
N ILE A 54 -2.17 19.35 0.92
CA ILE A 54 -2.72 18.00 0.91
C ILE A 54 -4.19 17.99 0.45
N ASN A 55 -5.07 18.74 1.12
CA ASN A 55 -6.52 18.67 0.85
C ASN A 55 -6.89 19.31 -0.49
N TYR A 56 -6.28 20.46 -0.80
CA TYR A 56 -6.51 21.16 -2.08
C TYR A 56 -5.51 20.76 -3.18
N GLY A 57 -4.54 19.87 -2.89
CA GLY A 57 -3.62 19.33 -3.89
C GLY A 57 -2.73 20.37 -4.60
N LEU A 58 -2.48 21.52 -3.96
CA LEU A 58 -1.68 22.57 -4.58
C LEU A 58 -0.19 22.19 -4.60
N SER A 59 0.56 22.78 -5.54
CA SER A 59 2.02 22.60 -5.54
C SER A 59 2.66 23.39 -4.40
N LEU A 60 3.82 22.93 -3.91
CA LEU A 60 4.55 23.59 -2.81
C LEU A 60 4.75 25.11 -3.03
N ARG A 61 5.02 25.52 -4.28
CA ARG A 61 5.20 26.94 -4.63
C ARG A 61 3.87 27.71 -4.65
N LYS A 62 2.79 27.09 -5.17
CA LYS A 62 1.45 27.68 -5.12
C LYS A 62 0.95 27.82 -3.68
N THR A 63 1.20 26.83 -2.83
CA THR A 63 0.88 26.91 -1.40
C THR A 63 1.63 28.05 -0.73
N ALA A 64 2.94 28.21 -1.01
CA ALA A 64 3.71 29.34 -0.49
C ALA A 64 3.14 30.69 -0.97
N LEU A 65 2.75 30.79 -2.23
CA LEU A 65 2.15 31.99 -2.81
C LEU A 65 0.83 32.34 -2.12
N ILE A 66 -0.09 31.38 -1.97
CA ILE A 66 -1.39 31.61 -1.29
C ILE A 66 -1.20 32.02 0.17
N LEU A 67 -0.28 31.37 0.88
CA LEU A 67 0.01 31.73 2.27
C LEU A 67 0.53 33.17 2.38
N TYR A 68 1.28 33.64 1.38
CA TYR A 68 1.74 35.02 1.32
C TYR A 68 0.61 35.99 0.92
N GLU A 69 -0.08 35.75 -0.20
CA GLU A 69 -1.05 36.70 -0.76
C GLU A 69 -2.34 36.83 0.06
N ILE A 70 -2.82 35.73 0.65
CA ILE A 70 -4.11 35.73 1.38
C ILE A 70 -3.89 35.92 2.88
N HIS A 71 -2.84 35.32 3.45
CA HIS A 71 -2.64 35.27 4.90
C HIS A 71 -1.50 36.17 5.38
N ASP A 72 -0.75 36.83 4.47
CA ASP A 72 0.47 37.60 4.76
C ASP A 72 1.56 36.78 5.48
N ILE A 73 1.62 35.48 5.20
CA ILE A 73 2.54 34.53 5.82
C ILE A 73 3.66 34.16 4.86
N LYS A 74 4.85 34.73 5.11
CA LYS A 74 6.05 34.42 4.32
C LYS A 74 6.68 33.10 4.77
N ILE A 75 6.45 32.03 4.00
CA ILE A 75 7.03 30.71 4.23
C ILE A 75 7.64 30.15 2.94
N SER A 76 8.78 29.45 3.04
CA SER A 76 9.41 28.85 1.87
C SER A 76 8.71 27.54 1.45
N HIS A 77 8.71 27.25 0.15
CA HIS A 77 8.22 25.98 -0.39
C HIS A 77 8.97 24.76 0.20
N GLN A 78 10.24 24.93 0.57
CA GLN A 78 11.01 23.87 1.25
C GLN A 78 10.50 23.62 2.66
N THR A 79 10.13 24.69 3.41
CA THR A 79 9.52 24.56 4.75
C THR A 79 8.18 23.84 4.68
N ILE A 80 7.38 24.11 3.64
CA ILE A 80 6.11 23.40 3.38
C ILE A 80 6.36 21.90 3.16
N ALA A 81 7.31 21.54 2.28
CA ALA A 81 7.65 20.13 2.01
C ALA A 81 8.11 19.40 3.28
N ASN A 82 8.95 20.08 4.05
CA ASN A 82 9.45 19.66 5.34
C ASN A 82 8.33 19.40 6.36
N TYR A 83 7.34 20.29 6.45
CA TYR A 83 6.17 20.13 7.32
C TYR A 83 5.29 18.95 6.90
N ALA A 84 5.00 18.82 5.60
CA ALA A 84 4.23 17.70 5.07
C ALA A 84 4.93 16.35 5.33
N GLN A 85 6.25 16.29 5.11
CA GLN A 85 7.04 15.09 5.38
C GLN A 85 7.04 14.73 6.87
N ALA A 86 7.23 15.72 7.76
CA ALA A 86 7.22 15.47 9.20
C ALA A 86 5.83 15.03 9.69
N ALA A 87 4.76 15.62 9.17
CA ALA A 87 3.39 15.21 9.46
C ALA A 87 3.13 13.77 8.98
N SER A 88 3.61 13.41 7.78
CA SER A 88 3.50 12.04 7.26
C SER A 88 4.17 11.01 8.18
N HIS A 89 5.40 11.27 8.65
CA HIS A 89 6.08 10.35 9.56
C HIS A 89 5.39 10.23 10.92
N LEU A 90 4.78 11.32 11.41
CA LEU A 90 4.04 11.31 12.68
C LEU A 90 2.74 10.50 12.56
N LEU A 91 2.01 10.67 11.46
CA LEU A 91 0.70 10.05 11.24
C LEU A 91 0.81 8.59 10.80
N PHE A 92 1.88 8.21 10.07
CA PHE A 92 2.01 6.88 9.49
C PHE A 92 1.85 5.74 10.52
N PRO A 93 2.53 5.74 11.68
CA PRO A 93 2.36 4.67 12.67
C PRO A 93 0.93 4.58 13.23
N TRP A 94 0.24 5.72 13.33
CA TRP A 94 -1.13 5.78 13.83
C TRP A 94 -2.10 5.18 12.83
N MET A 95 -1.95 5.52 11.55
CA MET A 95 -2.76 4.96 10.47
C MET A 95 -2.49 3.46 10.27
N ASP A 96 -1.21 3.05 10.27
CA ASP A 96 -0.84 1.67 9.96
C ASP A 96 -1.24 0.69 11.07
N ASN A 97 -1.13 1.12 12.35
CA ASN A 97 -1.51 0.32 13.52
C ASN A 97 -2.98 0.45 13.91
N TYR A 98 -3.77 1.27 13.21
CA TYR A 98 -5.18 1.41 13.52
C TYR A 98 -5.90 0.07 13.30
N LYS A 99 -6.50 -0.47 14.36
CA LYS A 99 -7.20 -1.76 14.34
C LYS A 99 -8.59 -1.59 13.74
N HIS A 100 -8.68 -1.43 12.43
CA HIS A 100 -9.97 -1.51 11.76
C HIS A 100 -10.51 -2.94 11.89
N ASN A 101 -11.84 -3.06 12.02
CA ASN A 101 -12.51 -4.33 11.84
C ASN A 101 -12.61 -4.59 10.32
N PHE A 102 -11.65 -5.30 9.72
CA PHE A 102 -11.66 -5.57 8.28
C PHE A 102 -12.59 -6.74 7.93
N ASN A 103 -13.21 -6.68 6.76
CA ASN A 103 -13.91 -7.81 6.18
C ASN A 103 -12.92 -8.83 5.61
N SER A 104 -13.40 -10.06 5.40
CA SER A 104 -12.67 -11.12 4.68
C SER A 104 -12.53 -10.84 3.18
N TYR A 105 -13.14 -9.79 2.63
CA TYR A 105 -13.12 -9.51 1.20
C TYR A 105 -12.32 -8.25 0.89
N GLN A 106 -11.12 -8.45 0.35
CA GLN A 106 -10.11 -7.42 0.09
C GLN A 106 -9.86 -7.32 -1.42
N CYS A 107 -9.47 -6.15 -1.89
CA CYS A 107 -8.95 -5.96 -3.24
C CYS A 107 -7.56 -5.34 -3.20
N GLY A 108 -6.76 -5.64 -4.21
CA GLY A 108 -5.42 -5.09 -4.41
C GLY A 108 -5.27 -4.52 -5.81
N ASP A 109 -4.58 -3.39 -5.90
CA ASP A 109 -4.30 -2.69 -7.15
C ASP A 109 -2.87 -2.15 -7.14
N GLU A 110 -2.26 -2.03 -8.31
CA GLU A 110 -0.90 -1.54 -8.49
C GLU A 110 -0.89 -0.35 -9.44
N THR A 111 -0.32 0.77 -9.00
CA THR A 111 -0.11 1.93 -9.85
C THR A 111 1.36 2.36 -9.89
N TYR A 112 1.73 3.12 -10.92
CA TYR A 112 3.07 3.66 -11.05
C TYR A 112 3.15 5.07 -10.47
N VAL A 113 4.24 5.34 -9.75
CA VAL A 113 4.57 6.69 -9.27
C VAL A 113 6.01 7.03 -9.65
N LYS A 114 6.30 8.33 -9.76
CA LYS A 114 7.65 8.82 -10.03
C LYS A 114 8.20 9.52 -8.79
N VAL A 115 9.14 8.87 -8.10
CA VAL A 115 9.81 9.39 -6.89
C VAL A 115 11.21 9.84 -7.29
N LEU A 116 11.52 11.14 -7.18
CA LEU A 116 12.83 11.70 -7.52
C LEU A 116 13.34 11.23 -8.89
N SER A 117 12.47 11.34 -9.90
CA SER A 117 12.71 10.89 -11.27
C SER A 117 12.86 9.38 -11.50
N LYS A 118 12.75 8.55 -10.46
CA LYS A 118 12.75 7.08 -10.57
C LYS A 118 11.32 6.55 -10.59
N LYS A 119 11.04 5.60 -11.47
CA LYS A 119 9.77 4.88 -11.48
C LYS A 119 9.71 3.94 -10.27
N ALA A 120 8.59 3.97 -9.57
CA ALA A 120 8.27 3.08 -8.46
C ALA A 120 6.83 2.60 -8.62
N TYR A 121 6.48 1.56 -7.89
CA TYR A 121 5.16 0.93 -7.89
C TYR A 121 4.54 1.09 -6.51
N VAL A 122 3.31 1.58 -6.47
CA VAL A 122 2.50 1.62 -5.26
C VAL A 122 1.53 0.45 -5.33
N PHE A 123 1.55 -0.40 -4.30
CA PHE A 123 0.58 -1.45 -4.09
C PHE A 123 -0.44 -0.94 -3.08
N PHE A 124 -1.69 -0.81 -3.50
CA PHE A 124 -2.81 -0.50 -2.62
C PHE A 124 -3.56 -1.78 -2.29
N MET A 125 -3.98 -1.89 -1.03
CA MET A 125 -4.92 -2.92 -0.57
C MET A 125 -6.10 -2.23 0.09
N CYS A 126 -7.30 -2.68 -0.21
CA CYS A 126 -8.54 -2.05 0.24
C CYS A 126 -9.58 -3.08 0.66
N ASP A 127 -10.38 -2.72 1.66
CA ASP A 127 -11.57 -3.47 2.04
C ASP A 127 -12.68 -3.11 1.05
N VAL A 128 -13.18 -4.10 0.33
CA VAL A 128 -14.13 -3.86 -0.76
C VAL A 128 -15.47 -3.33 -0.24
N LYS A 129 -15.95 -3.86 0.88
CA LYS A 129 -17.26 -3.50 1.43
C LYS A 129 -17.22 -2.13 2.10
N LYS A 130 -16.15 -1.86 2.86
CA LYS A 130 -15.99 -0.61 3.61
C LYS A 130 -15.36 0.52 2.80
N LYS A 131 -14.79 0.20 1.63
CA LYS A 131 -14.10 1.16 0.75
C LYS A 131 -12.99 1.93 1.48
N ILE A 132 -12.28 1.27 2.38
CA ILE A 132 -11.13 1.82 3.12
C ILE A 132 -9.84 1.22 2.60
N ILE A 133 -8.79 2.04 2.50
CA ILE A 133 -7.43 1.56 2.22
C ILE A 133 -6.94 0.85 3.48
N THR A 134 -6.71 -0.46 3.40
CA THR A 134 -6.19 -1.27 4.51
C THR A 134 -4.69 -1.17 4.61
N SER A 135 -3.99 -1.10 3.48
CA SER A 135 -2.55 -0.85 3.44
C SER A 135 -2.12 -0.27 2.11
N TYR A 136 -0.96 0.39 2.12
CA TYR A 136 -0.28 0.82 0.91
C TYR A 136 1.23 0.68 1.10
N ARG A 137 1.94 0.22 0.06
CA ARG A 137 3.40 0.06 0.08
C ARG A 137 4.01 0.49 -1.24
N ILE A 138 5.22 1.06 -1.18
CA ILE A 138 5.93 1.56 -2.37
C ILE A 138 7.21 0.74 -2.57
N TYR A 139 7.41 0.24 -3.78
CA TYR A 139 8.60 -0.54 -4.16
C TYR A 139 9.20 -0.03 -5.45
N MET A 140 10.53 -0.15 -5.59
CA MET A 140 11.22 0.21 -6.82
C MET A 140 11.05 -0.87 -7.92
N LYS A 141 10.64 -2.08 -7.54
CA LYS A 141 10.44 -3.22 -8.45
C LYS A 141 9.05 -3.80 -8.24
N ARG A 142 8.46 -4.32 -9.32
CA ARG A 142 7.21 -5.07 -9.27
C ARG A 142 7.52 -6.56 -9.27
N ASP A 143 7.83 -7.11 -8.09
CA ASP A 143 8.27 -8.49 -7.92
C ASP A 143 7.44 -9.28 -6.90
N THR A 144 7.71 -10.59 -6.80
CA THR A 144 7.03 -11.48 -5.87
C THR A 144 7.20 -11.06 -4.41
N PHE A 145 8.36 -10.50 -4.04
CA PHE A 145 8.58 -10.00 -2.68
C PHE A 145 7.63 -8.84 -2.36
N SER A 146 7.48 -7.90 -3.30
CA SER A 146 6.58 -6.76 -3.19
C SER A 146 5.13 -7.21 -2.96
N ALA A 147 4.68 -8.25 -3.67
CA ALA A 147 3.35 -8.84 -3.46
C ALA A 147 3.22 -9.59 -2.12
N ILE A 148 4.26 -10.31 -1.68
CA ILE A 148 4.29 -10.98 -0.37
C ILE A 148 4.16 -9.95 0.76
N ASP A 149 4.96 -8.88 0.73
CA ASP A 149 4.91 -7.84 1.76
C ASP A 149 3.61 -7.03 1.70
N ALA A 150 3.06 -6.79 0.51
CA ALA A 150 1.74 -6.17 0.37
C ALA A 150 0.63 -7.01 1.03
N PHE A 151 0.55 -8.32 0.78
CA PHE A 151 -0.40 -9.19 1.48
C PHE A 151 -0.12 -9.25 2.99
N TYR A 152 1.14 -9.39 3.37
CA TYR A 152 1.52 -9.44 4.78
C TYR A 152 1.09 -8.19 5.55
N SER A 153 1.23 -7.02 4.93
CA SER A 153 0.82 -5.73 5.52
C SER A 153 -0.66 -5.66 5.86
N VAL A 154 -1.51 -6.44 5.19
CA VAL A 154 -2.93 -6.60 5.52
C VAL A 154 -3.13 -7.69 6.57
N LEU A 155 -2.53 -8.87 6.34
CA LEU A 155 -2.66 -10.03 7.22
C LEU A 155 -2.29 -9.72 8.67
N ARG A 156 -1.21 -8.97 8.90
CA ARG A 156 -0.73 -8.57 10.23
C ARG A 156 -1.75 -7.76 11.04
N LYS A 157 -2.72 -7.13 10.37
CA LYS A 157 -3.71 -6.25 11.02
C LYS A 157 -4.95 -7.01 11.47
N PHE A 158 -5.14 -8.26 11.03
CA PHE A 158 -6.17 -9.13 11.54
C PHE A 158 -5.79 -9.70 12.91
N LYS A 159 -6.72 -9.71 13.88
CA LYS A 159 -6.53 -10.42 15.15
C LYS A 159 -6.43 -11.94 14.93
N LYS A 160 -7.29 -12.46 14.04
CA LYS A 160 -7.28 -13.83 13.54
C LYS A 160 -7.63 -13.74 12.05
N ILE A 161 -6.86 -14.43 11.22
CA ILE A 161 -7.09 -14.48 9.77
C ILE A 161 -8.42 -15.22 9.51
N PRO A 162 -9.38 -14.61 8.80
CA PRO A 162 -10.63 -15.28 8.44
C PRO A 162 -10.38 -16.47 7.50
N GLU A 163 -11.16 -17.55 7.67
CA GLU A 163 -11.06 -18.74 6.82
C GLU A 163 -11.51 -18.49 5.38
N ASP A 164 -12.45 -17.55 5.21
CA ASP A 164 -13.00 -17.10 3.93
C ASP A 164 -12.27 -15.89 3.35
N LEU A 165 -11.06 -15.57 3.84
CA LEU A 165 -10.28 -14.42 3.36
C LEU A 165 -9.99 -14.55 1.86
N GLU A 166 -10.40 -13.54 1.10
CA GLU A 166 -10.23 -13.46 -0.35
C GLU A 166 -9.63 -12.10 -0.74
N PHE A 167 -8.58 -12.14 -1.57
CA PHE A 167 -7.99 -10.99 -2.23
C PHE A 167 -8.32 -11.01 -3.73
N VAL A 168 -8.93 -9.94 -4.22
CA VAL A 168 -9.17 -9.70 -5.64
C VAL A 168 -8.10 -8.78 -6.20
N VAL A 169 -7.30 -9.24 -7.16
CA VAL A 169 -6.13 -8.52 -7.66
C VAL A 169 -6.07 -8.51 -9.19
N ASP A 170 -5.15 -7.76 -9.76
CA ASP A 170 -4.81 -7.82 -11.19
C ASP A 170 -4.27 -9.20 -11.61
N GLY A 171 -4.36 -9.49 -12.91
CA GLY A 171 -3.87 -10.73 -13.56
C GLY A 171 -2.36 -10.98 -13.47
N ASN A 172 -1.63 -10.23 -12.64
CA ASN A 172 -0.20 -10.33 -12.49
C ASN A 172 0.22 -11.60 -11.72
N PRO A 173 1.08 -12.48 -12.28
CA PRO A 173 1.42 -13.78 -11.68
C PRO A 173 2.13 -13.68 -10.32
N ILE A 174 2.69 -12.52 -9.97
CA ILE A 174 3.35 -12.31 -8.67
C ILE A 174 2.40 -12.56 -7.49
N TYR A 175 1.10 -12.33 -7.65
CA TYR A 175 0.12 -12.53 -6.59
C TYR A 175 -0.14 -14.01 -6.30
N LYS A 176 -0.22 -14.85 -7.33
CA LYS A 176 -0.30 -16.31 -7.15
C LYS A 176 0.98 -16.86 -6.55
N ALA A 177 2.14 -16.32 -6.95
CA ALA A 177 3.41 -16.67 -6.34
C ALA A 177 3.45 -16.29 -4.85
N ALA A 178 2.93 -15.12 -4.48
CA ALA A 178 2.80 -14.71 -3.08
C ALA A 178 1.80 -15.61 -2.32
N GLN A 179 0.68 -16.01 -2.93
CA GLN A 179 -0.25 -16.97 -2.33
C GLN A 179 0.44 -18.29 -1.98
N GLN A 180 1.24 -18.84 -2.91
CA GLN A 180 2.02 -20.06 -2.68
C GLN A 180 3.00 -19.91 -1.51
N TYR A 181 3.65 -18.74 -1.37
CA TYR A 181 4.54 -18.46 -0.24
C TYR A 181 3.81 -18.59 1.10
N PHE A 182 2.62 -18.01 1.24
CA PHE A 182 1.85 -18.10 2.48
C PHE A 182 1.32 -19.50 2.75
N GLN A 183 0.93 -20.25 1.72
CA GLN A 183 0.54 -21.66 1.86
C GLN A 183 1.68 -22.52 2.43
N LEU A 184 2.92 -22.32 1.97
CA LEU A 184 4.10 -22.98 2.53
C LEU A 184 4.33 -22.63 4.02
N LYS A 185 3.84 -21.46 4.46
CA LYS A 185 3.84 -21.00 5.86
C LYS A 185 2.57 -21.38 6.62
N ARG A 186 1.71 -22.23 6.06
CA ARG A 186 0.43 -22.65 6.64
C ARG A 186 -0.55 -21.50 6.87
N ILE A 187 -0.46 -20.44 6.07
CA ILE A 187 -1.41 -19.33 6.05
C ILE A 187 -2.22 -19.44 4.76
N PHE A 188 -3.53 -19.59 4.88
CA PHE A 188 -4.42 -19.86 3.76
C PHE A 188 -5.38 -18.70 3.52
N PHE A 189 -5.51 -18.32 2.25
CA PHE A 189 -6.49 -17.37 1.75
C PHE A 189 -6.66 -17.56 0.23
N LYS A 190 -7.77 -17.10 -0.31
CA LYS A 190 -8.07 -17.14 -1.74
C LYS A 190 -7.49 -15.90 -2.43
N VAL A 191 -6.88 -16.09 -3.60
CA VAL A 191 -6.49 -14.99 -4.50
C VAL A 191 -7.24 -15.16 -5.80
N THR A 192 -8.09 -14.21 -6.13
CA THR A 192 -8.85 -14.15 -7.38
C THR A 192 -8.23 -13.10 -8.27
N GLN A 193 -7.75 -13.51 -9.43
CA GLN A 193 -7.15 -12.62 -10.42
C GLN A 193 -8.22 -12.19 -11.42
N VAL A 194 -8.33 -10.89 -11.65
CA VAL A 194 -9.18 -10.32 -12.68
C VAL A 194 -8.28 -9.93 -13.85
N ILE A 195 -8.47 -10.59 -14.99
CA ILE A 195 -7.68 -10.40 -16.21
C ILE A 195 -8.47 -9.52 -17.17
N GLY A 196 -7.83 -8.47 -17.69
CA GLY A 196 -8.37 -7.64 -18.78
C GLY A 196 -9.26 -6.45 -18.37
N LEU A 197 -9.40 -5.51 -19.31
CA LEU A 197 -10.45 -4.47 -19.32
C LEU A 197 -11.75 -5.01 -19.93
N THR A 198 -11.65 -5.97 -20.85
CA THR A 198 -12.78 -6.69 -21.42
C THR A 198 -13.20 -7.83 -20.50
N ASN A 199 -14.46 -7.82 -20.09
CA ASN A 199 -15.06 -8.77 -19.17
C ASN A 199 -15.35 -10.11 -19.87
N ASP A 200 -14.33 -10.77 -20.40
CA ASP A 200 -14.54 -11.97 -21.22
C ASP A 200 -14.67 -13.26 -20.38
N ASP A 201 -14.29 -13.21 -19.09
CA ASP A 201 -14.40 -14.33 -18.14
C ASP A 201 -15.49 -14.10 -17.07
N PRO A 202 -16.33 -15.12 -16.73
CA PRO A 202 -17.37 -15.01 -15.71
C PRO A 202 -16.86 -14.62 -14.31
N VAL A 203 -15.64 -15.02 -13.93
CA VAL A 203 -15.00 -14.64 -12.65
C VAL A 203 -14.63 -13.16 -12.66
N SER A 204 -14.12 -12.67 -13.79
CA SER A 204 -13.84 -11.23 -13.97
C SER A 204 -15.11 -10.39 -13.86
N LYS A 205 -16.24 -10.84 -14.43
CA LYS A 205 -17.54 -10.14 -14.33
C LYS A 205 -18.03 -9.99 -12.89
N GLN A 206 -17.96 -11.06 -12.10
CA GLN A 206 -18.48 -11.06 -10.73
C GLN A 206 -17.65 -10.18 -9.79
N HIS A 207 -16.33 -10.18 -9.95
CA HIS A 207 -15.42 -9.49 -9.03
C HIS A 207 -14.99 -8.10 -9.54
N ARG A 208 -15.38 -7.67 -10.75
CA ARG A 208 -15.09 -6.33 -11.27
C ARG A 208 -15.58 -5.19 -10.37
N PRO A 209 -16.78 -5.23 -9.76
CA PRO A 209 -17.24 -4.16 -8.87
C PRO A 209 -16.35 -3.93 -7.64
N ALA A 210 -15.49 -4.90 -7.30
CA ALA A 210 -14.53 -4.79 -6.21
C ALA A 210 -13.31 -3.94 -6.57
N LYS A 211 -13.07 -3.66 -7.85
CA LYS A 211 -11.98 -2.79 -8.29
C LYS A 211 -12.46 -1.34 -8.34
N PRO A 212 -11.70 -0.39 -7.78
CA PRO A 212 -11.98 1.02 -7.96
C PRO A 212 -11.92 1.34 -9.46
N THR A 213 -13.04 1.79 -10.01
CA THR A 213 -13.08 2.41 -11.33
C THR A 213 -12.66 3.85 -11.11
N TYR A 214 -11.44 4.19 -11.53
CA TYR A 214 -11.01 5.59 -11.60
C TYR A 214 -11.55 6.22 -12.88
#